data_AF-A0A0R0IAH6-F1
#
_entry.id   AF-A0A0R0IAH6-F1
#
_cell.length_a   1.000
_cell.length_b   1.000
_cell.length_c   1.000
_cell.angle_alpha   90.00
_cell.angle_beta   90.00
_cell.angle_gamma   90.00
#
_symmetry.space_group_name_H-M   'P 1'
#
loop_
_entity.id
_entity.type
_entity.pdbx_description
1 polymer ?
#
loop_
_entity_poly.entity_id
_entity_poly.type
_entity_poly.pdbx_seq_one_letter_code
_entity_poly.pdbx_strand_id
1 'polypeptide(L)'
;MFNYMDRVQHMVTVNMRGIFMDWLVEVVVEYKLLSKTLNLSMSYIHRFLSVNPMSKSRLQLLDVSSMLIASKYEEVNPPGVDKFYSITNNTYEKAEMEAKILASLNFEIGNPTAITFLRYILQM
;
A
#
# COMPACT_ATOMS: atom_id res chain seq x y z
N MET A 1 14.29 -1.84 0.63
CA MET A 1 15.76 -1.74 0.37
C MET A 1 16.26 -0.38 0.87
N PHE A 2 17.38 -0.29 1.57
CA PHE A 2 17.92 1.01 2.00
C PHE A 2 18.25 1.88 0.77
N ASN A 3 17.76 3.12 0.80
CA ASN A 3 17.95 4.10 -0.26
C ASN A 3 17.46 3.68 -1.68
N TYR A 4 16.34 2.94 -1.76
CA TYR A 4 15.76 2.59 -3.05
C TYR A 4 15.25 3.81 -3.85
N MET A 5 14.91 4.90 -3.16
CA MET A 5 14.44 6.13 -3.79
C MET A 5 15.51 6.68 -4.74
N ASP A 6 16.77 6.73 -4.33
CA ASP A 6 17.86 7.22 -5.19
C ASP A 6 18.25 6.22 -6.29
N ARG A 7 18.06 4.91 -6.04
CA ARG A 7 18.57 3.83 -6.91
C ARG A 7 17.58 3.36 -7.97
N VAL A 8 16.29 3.43 -7.67
CA VAL A 8 15.22 2.83 -8.49
C VAL A 8 14.21 3.89 -8.95
N GLN A 9 13.95 4.91 -8.13
CA GLN A 9 12.88 5.87 -8.39
C GLN A 9 13.42 7.17 -8.98
N HIS A 10 13.28 7.35 -10.29
CA HIS A 10 13.68 8.59 -10.96
C HIS A 10 12.56 9.64 -11.02
N MET A 11 11.29 9.21 -10.97
CA MET A 11 10.13 10.10 -11.11
C MET A 11 9.36 10.32 -9.81
N VAL A 12 9.45 9.39 -8.85
CA VAL A 12 8.77 9.48 -7.56
C VAL A 12 9.71 10.13 -6.56
N THR A 13 9.25 11.18 -5.88
CA THR A 13 10.02 11.85 -4.84
C THR A 13 9.56 11.43 -3.44
N VAL A 14 10.41 11.64 -2.44
CA VAL A 14 10.05 11.38 -1.03
C VAL A 14 8.83 12.21 -0.61
N ASN A 15 8.73 13.46 -1.09
CA ASN A 15 7.59 14.33 -0.81
C ASN A 15 6.27 13.77 -1.39
N MET A 16 6.29 13.26 -2.63
CA MET A 16 5.10 12.63 -3.23
C MET A 16 4.66 11.43 -2.40
N ARG A 17 5.60 10.57 -2.01
CA ARG A 17 5.32 9.44 -1.14
C ARG A 17 4.70 9.88 0.20
N GLY A 18 5.18 10.97 0.80
CA GLY A 18 4.61 11.54 2.03
C GLY A 18 3.14 11.93 1.85
N ILE A 19 2.83 12.72 0.82
CA ILE A 19 1.45 13.15 0.51
C ILE A 19 0.52 11.94 0.33
N PHE A 20 0.95 10.92 -0.39
CA PHE A 20 0.14 9.72 -0.60
C PHE A 20 0.01 8.87 0.68
N MET A 21 1.04 8.83 1.52
CA MET A 21 0.96 8.16 2.82
C MET A 21 -0.04 8.83 3.76
N ASP A 22 -0.02 10.16 3.84
CA ASP A 22 -0.97 10.92 4.65
C ASP A 22 -2.41 10.65 4.16
N TRP A 23 -2.61 10.64 2.85
CA TRP A 23 -3.90 10.31 2.25
C TRP A 23 -4.37 8.88 2.58
N LEU A 24 -3.47 7.88 2.62
CA LEU A 24 -3.85 6.51 3.02
C LEU A 24 -4.29 6.44 4.49
N VAL A 25 -3.77 7.30 5.37
CA VAL A 25 -4.23 7.40 6.76
C VAL A 25 -5.66 7.91 6.79
N GLU A 26 -5.99 8.95 6.03
CA GLU A 26 -7.36 9.48 5.93
C GLU A 26 -8.35 8.39 5.48
N VAL A 27 -7.98 7.62 4.45
CA VAL A 27 -8.79 6.50 3.94
C VAL A 27 -9.04 5.44 5.02
N VAL A 28 -8.01 5.07 5.78
CA VAL A 28 -8.12 4.08 6.86
C VAL A 28 -9.05 4.57 7.96
N VAL A 29 -8.98 5.85 8.31
CA VAL A 29 -9.86 6.47 9.30
C VAL A 29 -11.31 6.52 8.81
N GLU A 30 -11.53 6.99 7.58
CA GLU A 30 -12.86 7.12 6.97
C GLU A 30 -13.58 5.77 6.90
N TYR A 31 -12.87 4.73 6.46
CA TYR A 31 -13.42 3.38 6.33
C TYR A 31 -13.28 2.53 7.60
N LYS A 32 -12.78 3.10 8.70
CA LYS A 32 -12.58 2.45 10.01
C LYS A 32 -11.80 1.13 9.89
N LEU A 33 -10.77 1.14 9.05
CA LEU A 33 -9.91 -0.03 8.81
C LEU A 33 -8.94 -0.22 9.99
N LEU A 34 -8.47 -1.45 10.16
CA LEU A 34 -7.49 -1.79 11.16
C LEU A 34 -6.16 -1.09 10.88
N SER A 35 -5.45 -0.69 11.94
CA SER A 35 -4.09 -0.16 11.80
C SER A 35 -3.14 -1.17 11.14
N LYS A 36 -3.42 -2.48 11.27
CA LYS A 36 -2.66 -3.52 10.58
C LYS A 36 -2.85 -3.45 9.05
N THR A 37 -4.03 -3.12 8.57
CA THR A 37 -4.33 -2.88 7.14
C THR A 37 -3.50 -1.72 6.59
N LEU A 38 -3.43 -0.60 7.32
CA LEU A 38 -2.56 0.53 6.94
C LEU A 38 -1.09 0.12 6.84
N ASN A 39 -0.57 -0.58 7.85
CA ASN A 39 0.83 -1.00 7.90
C ASN A 39 1.19 -1.98 6.79
N LEU A 40 0.30 -2.94 6.49
CA LEU A 40 0.46 -3.86 5.37
C LEU A 40 0.47 -3.11 4.04
N SER A 41 -0.47 -2.20 3.81
CA SER A 41 -0.51 -1.36 2.59
C SER A 41 0.81 -0.59 2.40
N MET A 42 1.29 0.09 3.44
CA MET A 42 2.57 0.82 3.41
C MET A 42 3.77 -0.10 3.13
N SER A 43 3.76 -1.30 3.72
CA SER A 43 4.78 -2.32 3.47
C SER A 43 4.79 -2.75 2.00
N TYR A 44 3.61 -2.96 1.41
CA TYR A 44 3.49 -3.36 0.01
C TYR A 44 4.00 -2.26 -0.93
N ILE A 45 3.59 -1.01 -0.71
CA ILE A 45 4.07 0.14 -1.49
C ILE A 45 5.58 0.26 -1.40
N HIS A 46 6.15 0.19 -0.19
CA HIS A 46 7.60 0.28 0.01
C HIS A 46 8.36 -0.85 -0.69
N ARG A 47 7.89 -2.09 -0.58
CA ARG A 47 8.52 -3.26 -1.21
C ARG A 47 8.41 -3.20 -2.73
N PHE A 48 7.26 -2.78 -3.23
CA PHE A 48 7.02 -2.63 -4.67
C PHE A 48 7.94 -1.57 -5.27
N LEU A 49 7.97 -0.36 -4.69
CA LEU A 49 8.83 0.72 -5.19
C LEU A 49 10.32 0.43 -4.97
N SER A 50 10.67 -0.49 -4.05
CA SER A 50 12.07 -0.89 -3.86
C SER A 50 12.68 -1.61 -5.05
N VAL A 51 11.87 -2.15 -5.97
CA VAL A 51 12.34 -2.94 -7.12
C VAL A 51 11.69 -2.55 -8.46
N ASN A 52 10.55 -1.85 -8.44
CA ASN A 52 9.84 -1.43 -9.65
C ASN A 52 9.87 0.10 -9.80
N PRO A 53 10.54 0.65 -10.82
CA PRO A 53 10.42 2.06 -11.16
C PRO A 53 8.96 2.43 -11.46
N MET A 54 8.49 3.55 -10.90
CA MET A 54 7.11 3.99 -11.07
C MET A 54 7.00 5.39 -11.67
N SER A 55 5.99 5.62 -12.51
CA SER A 55 5.63 6.96 -12.97
C SER A 55 4.74 7.66 -11.95
N LYS A 56 4.81 9.00 -11.92
CA LYS A 56 3.96 9.83 -11.04
C LYS A 56 2.47 9.53 -11.22
N SER A 57 2.03 9.32 -12.45
CA SER A 57 0.63 9.04 -12.81
C SER A 57 0.10 7.70 -12.28
N ARG A 58 0.98 6.75 -11.95
CA ARG A 58 0.61 5.41 -11.47
C ARG A 58 0.74 5.25 -9.95
N LEU A 59 1.28 6.25 -9.26
CA LEU A 59 1.54 6.16 -7.83
C LEU A 59 0.23 6.03 -7.03
N GLN A 60 -0.76 6.88 -7.31
CA GLN A 60 -2.07 6.78 -6.67
C GLN A 60 -2.76 5.42 -6.92
N LEU A 61 -2.58 4.84 -8.13
CA LEU A 61 -3.09 3.51 -8.45
C LEU A 61 -2.39 2.43 -7.65
N LEU A 62 -1.06 2.52 -7.46
CA LEU A 62 -0.30 1.64 -6.57
C LEU A 62 -0.81 1.74 -5.13
N ASP A 63 -1.03 2.96 -4.62
CA ASP A 63 -1.44 3.19 -3.24
C ASP A 63 -2.84 2.61 -2.97
N VAL A 64 -3.80 2.89 -3.86
CA VAL A 64 -5.16 2.32 -3.80
C VAL A 64 -5.13 0.80 -3.92
N SER A 65 -4.38 0.26 -4.88
CA SER A 65 -4.31 -1.21 -5.09
C SER A 65 -3.64 -1.92 -3.92
N SER A 66 -2.63 -1.29 -3.31
CA SER A 66 -1.99 -1.81 -2.09
C SER A 66 -2.95 -1.83 -0.90
N MET A 67 -3.78 -0.79 -0.75
CA MET A 67 -4.83 -0.74 0.28
C MET A 67 -5.92 -1.79 0.04
N LEU A 68 -6.31 -2.03 -1.22
CA LEU A 68 -7.25 -3.08 -1.57
C LEU A 68 -6.71 -4.47 -1.22
N ILE A 69 -5.46 -4.78 -1.56
CA ILE A 69 -4.83 -6.06 -1.19
C ILE A 69 -4.77 -6.20 0.33
N ALA A 70 -4.30 -5.17 1.03
CA ALA A 70 -4.15 -5.20 2.48
C ALA A 70 -5.50 -5.41 3.17
N SER A 71 -6.54 -4.72 2.71
CA SER A 71 -7.88 -4.87 3.30
C SER A 71 -8.47 -6.25 3.03
N LYS A 72 -8.34 -6.80 1.81
CA LYS A 72 -8.77 -8.18 1.50
C LYS A 72 -8.06 -9.25 2.35
N TYR A 73 -6.81 -8.99 2.73
CA TYR A 73 -6.02 -9.93 3.55
C TYR A 73 -6.33 -9.83 5.04
N GLU A 74 -6.53 -8.61 5.56
CA GLU A 74 -6.58 -8.35 7.00
C GLU A 74 -8.00 -8.13 7.55
N GLU A 75 -8.89 -7.52 6.77
CA GLU A 75 -10.23 -7.17 7.23
C GLU A 75 -11.18 -8.34 7.13
N VAL A 76 -12.08 -8.46 8.12
CA VAL A 76 -13.18 -9.44 8.07
C VAL A 76 -14.15 -9.11 6.94
N ASN A 77 -14.45 -7.82 6.76
CA ASN A 77 -15.34 -7.30 5.72
C ASN A 77 -14.63 -6.17 4.98
N PRO A 78 -13.77 -6.48 4.00
CA PRO A 78 -13.03 -5.45 3.26
C PRO A 78 -13.99 -4.53 2.48
N PRO A 79 -13.68 -3.23 2.40
CA PRO A 79 -14.41 -2.31 1.53
C PRO A 79 -14.33 -2.78 0.06
N GLY A 80 -15.48 -2.81 -0.62
CA GLY A 80 -15.53 -3.12 -2.05
C GLY A 80 -14.77 -2.10 -2.89
N VAL A 81 -14.29 -2.54 -4.07
CA VAL A 81 -13.54 -1.69 -5.02
C VAL A 81 -14.32 -0.42 -5.42
N ASP A 82 -15.66 -0.49 -5.39
CA ASP A 82 -16.57 0.62 -5.69
C ASP A 82 -16.34 1.83 -4.78
N LYS A 83 -15.95 1.62 -3.52
CA LYS A 83 -15.62 2.70 -2.58
C LYS A 83 -14.33 3.43 -2.95
N PHE A 84 -13.43 2.75 -3.65
CA PHE A 84 -12.21 3.33 -4.21
C PHE A 84 -12.38 3.74 -5.68
N TYR A 85 -13.57 3.56 -6.25
CA TYR A 85 -13.83 3.84 -7.66
C TYR A 85 -13.67 5.31 -7.99
N SER A 86 -14.19 6.19 -7.12
CA SER A 86 -14.09 7.64 -7.25
C SER A 86 -12.65 8.16 -7.22
N ILE A 87 -11.70 7.37 -6.71
CA ILE A 87 -10.33 7.82 -6.43
C ILE A 87 -9.37 7.57 -7.60
N THR A 88 -9.55 6.49 -8.36
CA THR A 88 -8.66 6.13 -9.50
C THR A 88 -9.48 5.55 -10.65
N ASN A 89 -9.23 6.05 -11.87
CA ASN A 89 -9.94 5.65 -13.09
C ASN A 89 -9.86 4.12 -13.33
N ASN A 90 -11.00 3.54 -13.72
CA ASN A 90 -11.22 2.16 -14.20
C ASN A 90 -10.86 1.01 -13.24
N THR A 91 -11.82 0.09 -13.02
CA THR A 91 -11.65 -1.15 -12.24
C THR A 91 -10.61 -2.09 -12.84
N TYR A 92 -10.47 -2.12 -14.17
CA TYR A 92 -9.51 -3.00 -14.84
C TYR A 92 -8.05 -2.67 -14.47
N GLU A 93 -7.71 -1.38 -14.42
CA GLU A 93 -6.35 -0.94 -14.08
C GLU A 93 -5.97 -1.32 -12.64
N LYS A 94 -6.95 -1.35 -11.74
CA LYS A 94 -6.75 -1.78 -10.35
C LYS A 94 -6.44 -3.26 -10.27
N ALA A 95 -7.22 -4.11 -10.94
CA ALA A 95 -6.97 -5.54 -10.94
C ALA A 95 -5.60 -5.89 -11.55
N GLU A 96 -5.21 -5.20 -12.63
CA GLU A 96 -3.88 -5.37 -13.23
C GLU A 96 -2.76 -4.91 -12.28
N MET A 97 -2.96 -3.79 -11.57
CA MET A 97 -2.01 -3.31 -10.58
C MET A 97 -1.93 -4.25 -9.37
N GLU A 98 -3.05 -4.77 -8.87
CA GLU A 98 -3.06 -5.76 -7.79
C GLU A 98 -2.24 -7.01 -8.17
N ALA A 99 -2.45 -7.53 -9.39
CA ALA A 99 -1.69 -8.67 -9.89
C ALA A 99 -0.18 -8.37 -9.97
N LYS A 100 0.21 -7.18 -10.44
CA LYS A 100 1.62 -6.75 -10.49
C LYS A 100 2.24 -6.65 -9.10
N ILE A 101 1.51 -6.09 -8.13
CA ILE A 101 1.97 -6.01 -6.74
C ILE A 101 2.19 -7.41 -6.19
N LEU A 102 1.18 -8.29 -6.27
CA LEU A 102 1.28 -9.66 -5.75
C LEU A 102 2.43 -10.45 -6.38
N ALA A 103 2.60 -10.35 -7.69
CA ALA A 103 3.71 -10.98 -8.41
C ALA A 103 5.06 -10.42 -7.95
N SER A 104 5.21 -9.09 -7.85
CA SER A 104 6.45 -8.46 -7.37
C SER A 104 6.79 -8.82 -5.93
N LEU A 105 5.78 -9.11 -5.11
CA LEU A 105 5.95 -9.50 -3.71
C LEU A 105 6.07 -11.01 -3.53
N ASN A 106 6.06 -11.80 -4.60
CA ASN A 106 6.02 -13.27 -4.57
C ASN A 106 4.89 -13.82 -3.69
N PHE A 107 3.75 -13.11 -3.61
CA PHE A 107 2.63 -13.42 -2.71
C PHE A 107 3.00 -13.48 -1.20
N GLU A 108 4.18 -13.00 -0.81
CA GLU A 108 4.60 -12.90 0.59
C GLU A 108 3.96 -11.66 1.24
N ILE A 109 2.64 -11.69 1.43
CA ILE A 109 1.85 -10.54 1.92
C ILE A 109 1.71 -10.52 3.45
N GLY A 110 1.87 -11.67 4.12
CA GLY A 110 1.68 -11.81 5.57
C GLY A 110 2.87 -11.42 6.45
N ASN A 111 3.87 -10.73 5.92
CA ASN A 111 5.10 -10.42 6.67
C ASN A 111 4.78 -9.55 7.91
N PRO A 112 5.41 -9.81 9.07
CA PRO A 112 5.22 -8.99 10.25
C PRO A 112 5.65 -7.55 9.96
N THR A 113 4.84 -6.59 10.42
CA THR A 113 5.14 -5.16 10.28
C THR A 113 5.54 -4.57 11.63
N ALA A 114 5.95 -3.30 11.67
CA ALA A 114 6.41 -2.66 12.90
C ALA A 114 5.39 -2.78 14.05
N ILE A 115 4.08 -2.70 13.75
CA ILE A 115 3.01 -2.83 14.75
C ILE A 115 2.97 -4.21 15.42
N THR A 116 3.40 -5.27 14.70
CA THR A 116 3.49 -6.62 15.25
C THR A 116 4.43 -6.64 16.45
N PHE A 117 5.55 -5.94 16.36
CA PHE A 117 6.56 -5.85 17.43
C PHE A 117 6.24 -4.80 18.47
N LEU A 118 5.60 -3.69 18.09
CA LEU A 118 5.20 -2.63 19.02
C LEU A 118 4.37 -3.18 20.18
N ARG A 119 3.46 -4.13 19.90
CA ARG A 119 2.67 -4.81 20.94
C ARG A 119 3.54 -5.60 21.92
N TYR A 120 4.58 -6.29 21.45
CA TYR A 120 5.48 -7.04 22.31
C TYR A 120 6.34 -6.12 23.18
N ILE A 121 6.80 -5.00 22.64
CA ILE A 121 7.67 -4.06 23.37
C ILE A 121 6.88 -3.26 24.42
N LEU A 122 5.64 -2.84 24.12
CA LEU A 122 4.83 -2.07 25.07
C LEU A 122 4.16 -2.93 26.17
N GLN A 123 4.14 -4.25 26.03
CA GLN A 123 3.61 -5.18 27.04
C GLN A 123 4.71 -5.77 27.94
N MET A 124 5.98 -5.38 27.74
CA MET A 124 7.10 -5.66 28.64
C MET A 124 7.30 -4.50 29.61
#